data_AF-A0A8H5G7F9-F1
#
_entry.id   AF-A0A8H5G7F9-F1
#
_cell.length_a   1.000
_cell.length_b   1.000
_cell.length_c   1.000
_cell.angle_alpha   90.00
_cell.angle_beta   90.00
_cell.angle_gamma   90.00
#
_symmetry.space_group_name_H-M   'P 1'
#
loop_
_entity.id
_entity.type
_entity.pdbx_description
1 polymer ?
#
loop_
_entity_poly.entity_id
_entity_poly.type
_entity_poly.pdbx_seq_one_letter_code
_entity_poly.pdbx_strand_id
1 'polypeptide(L)'
;MILPVYSWHDENGGLTCSAQQIRVVKGQDKLKLFRDKGTASGVALDRHFCTGCGSNVLLETTDPELRKKFIIVALGTLDEEMHWLPNKELFLEQKRHWVTGIHTKSKPKHKL
;
A
#
# COMPACT_ATOMS: atom_id res chain seq x y z
N MET A 1 -10.58 11.16 -4.76
CA MET A 1 -10.03 11.53 -3.44
C MET A 1 -10.50 10.45 -2.49
N ILE A 2 -9.59 9.76 -1.83
CA ILE A 2 -9.89 8.74 -0.82
C ILE A 2 -9.38 9.31 0.48
N LEU A 3 -10.27 9.48 1.45
CA LEU A 3 -9.88 9.96 2.77
C LEU A 3 -9.62 8.74 3.66
N PRO A 4 -8.45 8.61 4.30
CA PRO A 4 -8.26 7.60 5.33
C PRO A 4 -9.16 7.98 6.52
N VAL A 5 -10.04 7.07 6.95
CA VAL A 5 -10.98 7.39 8.03
C VAL A 5 -10.29 7.39 9.39
N TYR A 6 -9.28 6.53 9.61
CA TYR A 6 -8.31 6.64 10.72
C TYR A 6 -7.09 5.77 10.36
N SER A 7 -5.91 6.36 10.18
CA SER A 7 -4.66 5.62 9.94
C SER A 7 -4.10 5.10 11.27
N TRP A 8 -4.11 3.78 11.46
CA TRP A 8 -3.47 3.11 12.61
C TRP A 8 -2.27 2.30 12.12
N HIS A 9 -1.17 2.40 12.86
CA HIS A 9 0.01 1.56 12.69
C HIS A 9 -0.33 0.12 13.10
N ASP A 10 0.16 -0.87 12.35
CA ASP A 10 0.38 -2.18 12.96
C ASP A 10 1.53 -2.07 13.98
N GLU A 11 1.68 -3.06 14.85
CA GLU A 11 2.81 -3.19 15.81
C GLU A 11 4.21 -3.18 15.13
N ASN A 12 4.25 -3.16 13.79
CA ASN A 12 5.44 -3.13 12.96
C ASN A 12 5.62 -1.83 12.15
N GLY A 13 4.72 -0.84 12.32
CA GLY A 13 4.76 0.47 11.70
C GLY A 13 4.40 0.54 10.20
N GLY A 14 3.85 -0.50 9.57
CA GLY A 14 3.35 -0.41 8.19
C GLY A 14 2.09 0.45 8.08
N LEU A 15 1.92 1.21 6.99
CA LEU A 15 0.59 1.73 6.62
C LEU A 15 -0.22 0.60 5.99
N THR A 16 -0.90 -0.12 6.86
CA THR A 16 -1.88 -1.14 6.52
C THR A 16 -3.17 -0.76 7.19
N CYS A 17 -4.22 -0.51 6.42
CA CYS A 17 -5.57 -0.34 6.94
C CYS A 17 -6.46 -1.45 6.41
N SER A 18 -7.53 -1.78 7.12
CA SER A 18 -8.50 -2.77 6.64
C SER A 18 -9.40 -2.15 5.57
N ALA A 19 -9.98 -2.98 4.69
CA ALA A 19 -10.92 -2.52 3.66
C ALA A 19 -12.11 -1.72 4.25
N GLN A 20 -12.50 -2.02 5.49
CA GLN A 20 -13.57 -1.34 6.21
C GLN A 20 -13.22 0.12 6.60
N GLN A 21 -11.95 0.49 6.61
CA GLN A 21 -11.47 1.83 6.99
C GLN A 21 -11.26 2.76 5.80
N ILE A 22 -11.54 2.29 4.58
CA ILE A 22 -11.44 3.08 3.34
C ILE A 22 -12.81 3.22 2.68
N ARG A 23 -13.07 4.43 2.19
CA ARG A 23 -14.22 4.70 1.33
C ARG A 23 -13.82 5.65 0.21
N VAL A 24 -14.20 5.30 -1.02
CA VAL A 24 -14.13 6.23 -2.15
C VAL A 24 -15.19 7.30 -1.97
N VAL A 25 -14.79 8.56 -1.75
CA VAL A 25 -15.74 9.67 -1.58
C VAL A 25 -16.10 10.34 -2.91
N LYS A 26 -15.19 10.35 -3.89
CA LYS A 26 -15.40 10.93 -5.23
C LYS A 26 -14.54 10.24 -6.29
N GLY A 27 -15.01 10.23 -7.53
CA GLY A 27 -14.27 9.76 -8.71
C GLY A 27 -14.30 8.24 -8.93
N GLN A 28 -15.31 7.55 -8.40
CA GLN A 28 -15.51 6.11 -8.59
C GLN A 28 -15.59 5.74 -10.08
N ASP A 29 -16.22 6.60 -10.90
CA ASP A 29 -16.35 6.45 -12.35
C ASP A 29 -15.00 6.55 -13.10
N LYS A 30 -13.99 7.15 -12.47
CA LYS A 30 -12.63 7.29 -13.03
C LYS A 30 -11.69 6.19 -12.54
N LEU A 31 -12.10 5.38 -11.57
CA LEU A 31 -11.28 4.32 -11.00
C LEU A 31 -11.43 3.05 -11.83
N LYS A 32 -10.31 2.50 -12.32
CA LYS A 32 -10.26 1.17 -12.94
C LYS A 32 -9.38 0.24 -12.14
N LEU A 33 -9.62 -1.04 -12.32
CA LEU A 33 -8.91 -2.13 -11.69
C LEU A 33 -8.06 -2.87 -12.72
N PHE A 34 -6.81 -3.13 -12.38
CA PHE A 34 -5.94 -4.06 -13.06
C PHE A 34 -5.55 -5.18 -12.08
N ARG A 35 -5.69 -6.44 -12.51
CA ARG A 35 -5.37 -7.60 -11.67
C ARG A 35 -3.96 -8.12 -11.98
N ASP A 36 -3.04 -7.86 -11.07
CA ASP A 36 -1.67 -8.35 -11.08
C ASP A 36 -1.66 -9.85 -10.68
N LYS A 37 -1.48 -10.75 -11.65
CA LYS A 37 -1.47 -12.21 -11.42
C LYS A 37 -0.08 -12.80 -11.17
N GLY A 38 0.99 -12.07 -11.52
CA GLY A 38 2.38 -12.52 -11.46
C GLY A 38 3.06 -12.29 -10.10
N THR A 39 2.39 -12.64 -9.01
CA THR A 39 2.88 -12.39 -7.64
C THR A 39 3.69 -13.58 -7.09
N ALA A 40 4.72 -13.32 -6.28
CA ALA A 40 5.55 -14.38 -5.68
C ALA A 40 4.77 -15.37 -4.78
N SER A 41 3.68 -14.92 -4.15
CA SER A 41 2.81 -15.78 -3.33
C SER A 41 1.79 -16.61 -4.13
N GLY A 42 1.65 -16.35 -5.44
CA GLY A 42 0.56 -16.87 -6.26
C GLY A 42 -0.82 -16.24 -6.00
N VAL A 43 -0.95 -15.35 -5.01
CA VAL A 43 -2.18 -14.63 -4.70
C VAL A 43 -2.20 -13.29 -5.44
N ALA A 44 -3.16 -13.11 -6.34
CA ALA A 44 -3.25 -11.91 -7.17
C ALA A 44 -3.51 -10.63 -6.34
N LEU A 45 -3.07 -9.50 -6.89
CA LEU A 45 -3.35 -8.16 -6.35
C LEU A 45 -4.24 -7.37 -7.31
N ASP A 46 -5.24 -6.69 -6.76
CA ASP A 46 -6.11 -5.76 -7.46
C ASP A 46 -5.60 -4.33 -7.27
N ARG A 47 -4.96 -3.81 -8.33
CA ARG A 47 -4.45 -2.46 -8.41
C ARG A 47 -5.52 -1.53 -8.98
N HIS A 48 -5.93 -0.57 -8.17
CA HIS A 48 -6.89 0.44 -8.59
C HIS A 48 -6.16 1.75 -8.91
N PHE A 49 -6.48 2.31 -10.07
CA PHE A 49 -5.81 3.49 -10.58
C PHE A 49 -6.80 4.46 -11.25
N CYS A 50 -6.45 5.74 -11.23
CA CYS A 50 -7.23 6.78 -11.89
C CYS A 50 -6.96 6.73 -13.40
N THR A 51 -8.01 6.62 -14.20
CA THR A 51 -7.91 6.63 -15.66
C THR A 51 -7.59 7.99 -16.26
N GLY A 52 -7.80 9.08 -15.51
CA GLY A 52 -7.49 10.43 -15.96
C GLY A 52 -6.01 10.79 -15.83
N CYS A 53 -5.34 10.37 -14.76
CA CYS A 53 -3.95 10.74 -14.47
C CYS A 53 -2.99 9.55 -14.35
N GLY A 54 -3.48 8.30 -14.38
CA GLY A 54 -2.68 7.09 -14.26
C GLY A 54 -2.20 6.76 -12.83
N SER A 55 -2.45 7.63 -11.85
CA SER A 55 -1.99 7.42 -10.47
C SER A 55 -2.63 6.18 -9.84
N ASN A 56 -1.81 5.34 -9.20
CA ASN A 56 -2.28 4.28 -8.31
C ASN A 56 -2.91 4.90 -7.08
N VAL A 57 -4.04 4.35 -6.64
CA VAL A 57 -4.76 4.85 -5.48
C VAL A 57 -4.72 3.82 -4.34
N LEU A 58 -5.10 2.58 -4.66
CA LEU A 58 -5.13 1.49 -3.69
C LEU A 58 -4.76 0.15 -4.34
N LEU A 59 -4.10 -0.70 -3.57
CA LEU A 59 -3.83 -2.09 -3.89
C LEU A 59 -4.49 -2.98 -2.84
N GLU A 60 -5.24 -3.96 -3.31
CA GLU A 60 -5.90 -4.96 -2.47
C GLU A 60 -5.46 -6.36 -2.88
N THR A 61 -5.46 -7.29 -1.94
CA THR A 61 -5.28 -8.71 -2.25
C THR A 61 -6.62 -9.33 -2.66
N THR A 62 -6.58 -10.30 -3.59
CA THR A 62 -7.77 -11.08 -3.95
C THR A 62 -8.13 -12.13 -2.89
N ASP A 63 -7.24 -12.40 -1.92
CA ASP A 63 -7.53 -13.24 -0.76
C ASP A 63 -8.48 -12.50 0.21
N PRO A 64 -9.71 -13.00 0.44
CA PRO A 64 -10.68 -12.32 1.29
C PRO A 64 -10.24 -12.16 2.74
N GLU A 65 -9.48 -13.11 3.30
CA GLU A 65 -9.04 -13.08 4.69
C GLU A 65 -7.88 -12.11 4.90
N LEU A 66 -6.97 -12.03 3.93
CA LEU A 66 -5.90 -11.02 3.95
C LEU A 66 -6.44 -9.62 3.68
N ARG A 67 -7.46 -9.47 2.83
CA ARG A 67 -8.08 -8.17 2.52
C ARG A 67 -8.77 -7.54 3.73
N LYS A 68 -9.31 -8.36 4.65
CA LYS A 68 -9.83 -7.87 5.94
C LYS A 68 -8.73 -7.32 6.85
N LYS A 69 -7.48 -7.76 6.67
CA LYS A 69 -6.35 -7.39 7.53
C LYS A 69 -5.60 -6.17 7.00
N PHE A 70 -5.34 -6.11 5.70
CA PHE A 70 -4.62 -4.99 5.12
C PHE A 70 -5.02 -4.69 3.67
N ILE A 71 -4.95 -3.40 3.35
CA ILE A 71 -4.91 -2.82 2.02
C ILE A 71 -3.74 -1.83 1.98
N ILE A 72 -3.24 -1.57 0.78
CA ILE A 72 -2.08 -0.69 0.56
C ILE A 72 -2.59 0.59 -0.09
N VAL A 73 -2.27 1.74 0.50
CA VAL A 73 -2.64 3.06 -0.03
C VAL A 73 -1.41 3.75 -0.59
N ALA A 74 -1.54 4.32 -1.79
CA ALA A 74 -0.45 5.08 -2.40
C ALA A 74 -0.32 6.46 -1.74
N LEU A 75 0.83 6.75 -1.11
CA LEU A 75 1.01 7.95 -0.29
C LEU A 75 0.93 9.26 -1.03
N GLY A 76 1.34 9.29 -2.30
CA GLY A 76 1.17 10.47 -3.15
C GLY A 76 -0.29 10.84 -3.45
N THR A 77 -1.26 10.08 -2.93
CA THR A 77 -2.70 10.36 -3.07
C THR A 77 -3.37 10.80 -1.77
N LEU A 78 -2.61 10.96 -0.69
CA LEU A 78 -3.09 11.50 0.59
C LEU A 78 -2.93 13.03 0.59
N ASP A 79 -3.96 13.74 1.02
CA ASP A 79 -3.96 15.21 1.09
C ASP A 79 -3.25 15.75 2.35
N GLU A 80 -3.20 14.93 3.40
CA GLU A 80 -2.60 15.31 4.68
C GLU A 80 -1.07 15.22 4.65
N GLU A 81 -0.40 16.15 5.32
CA GLU A 81 1.05 16.11 5.48
C GLU A 81 1.43 14.98 6.45
N MET A 82 2.13 13.99 5.92
CA MET A 82 2.50 12.79 6.66
C MET A 82 3.84 13.00 7.37
N HIS A 83 3.86 13.01 8.71
CA HIS A 83 5.09 13.17 9.50
C HIS A 83 5.87 11.86 9.74
N TRP A 84 5.35 10.74 9.26
CA TRP A 84 5.92 9.43 9.55
C TRP A 84 6.93 9.00 8.47
N LEU A 85 8.02 8.38 8.94
CA LEU A 85 9.10 7.90 8.10
C LEU A 85 8.91 6.42 7.76
N PRO A 86 9.34 5.97 6.56
CA PRO A 86 9.41 4.55 6.24
C PRO A 86 10.23 3.79 7.29
N ASN A 87 9.69 2.69 7.80
CA ASN A 87 10.39 1.83 8.78
C ASN A 87 10.73 0.45 8.23
N LYS A 88 10.28 0.11 7.01
CA LYS A 88 10.53 -1.17 6.37
C LYS A 88 10.64 -1.00 4.86
N GLU A 89 11.59 -1.72 4.27
CA GLU A 89 11.68 -1.95 2.83
C GLU A 89 11.28 -3.40 2.53
N LEU A 90 10.52 -3.60 1.45
CA LEU A 90 10.11 -4.91 0.95
C LEU A 90 10.75 -5.15 -0.42
N PHE A 91 11.05 -6.41 -0.75
CA PHE A 91 11.66 -6.82 -2.03
C PHE A 91 12.99 -6.12 -2.34
N LEU A 92 13.90 -6.10 -1.36
CA LEU A 92 15.22 -5.47 -1.48
C LEU A 92 16.05 -6.07 -2.63
N GLU A 93 15.85 -7.35 -2.94
CA GLU A 93 16.45 -8.04 -4.08
C GLU A 93 16.01 -7.46 -5.44
N GLN A 94 14.88 -6.74 -5.48
CA GLN A 94 14.37 -6.04 -6.66
C GLN A 94 14.66 -4.54 -6.63
N LYS A 95 15.37 -4.04 -5.60
CA LYS A 95 15.71 -2.62 -5.45
C LYS A 95 16.56 -2.17 -6.63
N ARG A 96 16.09 -1.14 -7.32
CA ARG A 96 16.85 -0.53 -8.42
C ARG A 96 18.06 0.20 -7.84
N HIS A 97 19.21 0.06 -8.48
CA HIS A 97 20.48 0.64 -8.02
C HIS A 97 20.45 2.17 -7.89
N TRP A 98 19.56 2.85 -8.63
CA TRP A 98 19.38 4.30 -8.57
C TRP A 98 18.46 4.77 -7.42
N VAL A 99 17.79 3.85 -6.71
CA VAL A 99 16.98 4.19 -5.52
C VAL A 99 17.90 4.26 -4.31
N THR A 100 18.20 5.48 -3.87
CA THR A 100 19.08 5.78 -2.72
C THR A 100 18.33 6.62 -1.66
N GLY A 101 18.92 6.79 -0.47
CA GLY A 101 18.40 7.72 0.55
C GLY A 101 17.15 7.27 1.32
N ILE A 102 16.72 6.01 1.20
CA ILE A 102 15.65 5.47 2.05
C ILE A 102 16.24 5.11 3.41
N HIS A 103 15.86 5.86 4.44
CA HIS A 103 16.28 5.60 5.81
C HIS A 103 15.21 4.78 6.54
N THR A 104 15.47 3.49 6.77
CA THR A 104 14.60 2.63 7.61
C THR A 104 15.23 2.38 8.98
N LYS A 105 14.41 2.25 10.03
CA LYS A 105 14.86 1.69 11.32
C LYS A 105 15.19 0.21 11.11
N SER A 106 16.44 -0.22 11.34
CA SER A 106 16.78 -1.63 11.19
C SER A 106 16.04 -2.47 12.23
N LYS A 107 15.43 -3.59 11.81
CA LYS A 107 14.98 -4.61 12.76
C LYS A 107 16.18 -5.47 13.16
N PRO A 108 16.38 -5.77 14.45
CA PRO A 108 17.39 -6.74 14.86
C PRO A 108 17.08 -8.09 14.22
N LYS A 109 18.10 -8.77 13.68
CA LYS A 109 17.95 -10.13 13.16
C LYS A 109 17.50 -11.03 14.32
N HIS A 110 16.36 -11.69 14.16
CA HIS A 110 16.01 -12.80 15.06
C HIS A 110 17.13 -13.84 14.95
N LYS A 111 17.76 -14.18 16.08
CA LYS A 111 18.63 -15.35 16.14
C LYS A 111 17.73 -16.58 16.01
N LEU A 112 18.07 -17.44 15.05
CA LEU A 112 17.51 -18.78 14.91
C LEU A 112 17.86 -19.63 16.14
#